data_AF-A0A8I2BX96-F1
#
_entry.id   AF-A0A8I2BX96-F1
#
_cell.length_a   1.000
_cell.length_b   1.000
_cell.length_c   1.000
_cell.angle_alpha   90.00
_cell.angle_beta   90.00
_cell.angle_gamma   90.00
#
_symmetry.space_group_name_H-M   'P 1'
#
loop_
_entity.id
_entity.type
_entity.pdbx_description
1 polymer ?
#
loop_
_entity_poly.entity_id
_entity_poly.type
_entity_poly.pdbx_seq_one_letter_code
_entity_poly.pdbx_strand_id
1 'polypeptide(L)'
;MRTVIKEGWALVRIRFYIVIILFLYRLLWGVFLYRLVQSAVIPLLLRYPDQGQNELGQTLFWMESQIALMDSREVHVYLWILLGATVLRILITPFIRAGIYQSLHTDATEPQSLSFFKGMKRHGMSSLLYYTIELGLLLLPAFWVVPRLYPIVAGTLQSPSYLLHLLPYAMGWMAYGWFIRQCILYMQLGTVGGHAILSSLLAFFRQLLPAVGISLLLGACVLLVFGLFGTIAMIWTGMLALILQQSYHFVTSLVRLWHISSQYRLWHTDISSRS
;
A
#
# COMPACT_ATOMS: atom_id res chain seq x y z
N MET A 1 -4.29 9.51 23.77
CA MET A 1 -3.51 9.53 22.50
C MET A 1 -2.00 9.40 22.71
N ARG A 2 -1.33 10.28 23.47
CA ARG A 2 0.13 10.22 23.67
C ARG A 2 0.65 8.91 24.28
N THR A 3 -0.10 8.31 25.20
CA THR A 3 0.19 7.00 25.82
C THR A 3 0.09 5.85 24.81
N VAL A 4 -1.01 5.77 24.07
CA VAL A 4 -1.23 4.80 22.97
C VAL A 4 -0.13 4.87 21.91
N ILE A 5 0.31 6.08 21.54
CA ILE A 5 1.37 6.28 20.54
C ILE A 5 2.72 5.77 21.08
N LYS A 6 3.04 6.09 22.34
CA LYS A 6 4.27 5.61 23.01
C LYS A 6 4.27 4.08 23.19
N GLU A 7 3.14 3.50 23.56
CA GLU A 7 3.01 2.05 23.74
C GLU A 7 3.04 1.29 22.41
N GLY A 8 2.45 1.86 21.35
CA GLY A 8 2.59 1.35 19.98
C GLY A 8 4.05 1.37 19.52
N TRP A 9 4.80 2.40 19.88
CA TRP A 9 6.24 2.49 19.58
C TRP A 9 7.06 1.45 20.36
N ALA A 10 6.75 1.20 21.63
CA ALA A 10 7.39 0.16 22.42
C ALA A 10 7.19 -1.24 21.81
N LEU A 11 5.97 -1.53 21.32
CA LEU A 11 5.66 -2.77 20.61
C LEU A 11 6.44 -2.93 19.30
N VAL A 12 6.61 -1.85 18.52
CA VAL A 12 7.43 -1.84 17.30
C VAL A 12 8.89 -2.18 17.63
N ARG A 13 9.45 -1.60 18.70
CA ARG A 13 10.84 -1.82 19.09
C ARG A 13 11.09 -3.27 19.52
N ILE A 14 10.16 -3.87 20.23
CA ILE A 14 10.23 -5.29 20.63
C ILE A 14 10.14 -6.20 19.40
N ARG A 15 9.29 -5.85 18.42
CA ARG A 15 9.00 -6.67 17.23
C ARG A 15 9.69 -6.15 15.98
N PHE A 16 10.91 -5.62 16.13
CA PHE A 16 11.68 -5.01 15.04
C PHE A 16 11.97 -5.97 13.87
N TYR A 17 12.03 -7.29 14.13
CA TYR A 17 12.20 -8.30 13.08
C TYR A 17 11.10 -8.23 11.98
N ILE A 18 9.88 -7.82 12.33
CA ILE A 18 8.78 -7.65 11.37
C ILE A 18 9.09 -6.51 10.40
N VAL A 19 9.71 -5.45 10.88
CA VAL A 19 10.16 -4.31 10.06
C VAL A 19 11.19 -4.79 9.05
N ILE A 20 12.13 -5.64 9.46
CA ILE A 20 13.14 -6.24 8.59
C ILE A 20 12.47 -7.07 7.50
N ILE A 21 11.53 -7.96 7.84
CA ILE A 21 10.79 -8.78 6.86
C ILE A 21 10.01 -7.90 5.87
N LEU A 22 9.29 -6.88 6.37
CA LEU A 22 8.54 -5.93 5.53
C LEU A 22 9.46 -5.13 4.61
N PHE A 23 10.63 -4.73 5.10
CA PHE A 23 11.65 -4.04 4.33
C PHE A 23 12.21 -4.94 3.23
N LEU A 24 12.63 -6.18 3.54
CA LEU A 24 13.12 -7.15 2.56
C LEU A 24 12.06 -7.43 1.50
N TYR A 25 10.81 -7.66 1.91
CA TYR A 25 9.69 -7.84 0.99
C TYR A 25 9.54 -6.66 0.03
N ARG A 26 9.57 -5.42 0.56
CA ARG A 26 9.42 -4.20 -0.24
C ARG A 26 10.60 -3.97 -1.18
N LEU A 27 11.82 -4.26 -0.72
CA LEU A 27 13.05 -4.16 -1.50
C LEU A 27 13.05 -5.17 -2.65
N LEU A 28 12.66 -6.42 -2.40
CA LEU A 28 12.58 -7.46 -3.42
C LEU A 28 11.61 -7.07 -4.54
N TRP A 29 10.43 -6.55 -4.19
CA TRP A 29 9.48 -6.02 -5.17
C TRP A 29 9.98 -4.78 -5.90
N GLY A 30 10.69 -3.87 -5.21
CA GLY A 30 11.27 -2.68 -5.81
C GLY A 30 12.32 -3.03 -6.87
N VAL A 31 13.24 -3.95 -6.55
CA VAL A 31 14.27 -4.43 -7.48
C VAL A 31 13.65 -5.18 -8.65
N PHE A 32 12.65 -6.02 -8.40
CA PHE A 32 11.93 -6.74 -9.44
C PHE A 32 11.28 -5.77 -10.45
N LEU A 33 10.52 -4.79 -9.97
CA LEU A 33 9.89 -3.79 -10.82
C LEU A 33 10.92 -2.92 -11.56
N TYR A 34 11.99 -2.50 -10.88
CA TYR A 34 13.06 -1.75 -11.50
C TYR A 34 13.69 -2.50 -12.68
N ARG A 35 14.02 -3.79 -12.51
CA ARG A 35 14.55 -4.63 -13.60
C ARG A 35 13.55 -4.85 -14.72
N LEU A 36 12.26 -4.99 -14.40
CA LEU A 36 11.21 -5.13 -15.41
C LEU A 36 11.10 -3.85 -16.24
N VAL A 37 11.08 -2.68 -15.60
CA VAL A 37 11.08 -1.39 -16.31
C VAL A 37 12.36 -1.21 -17.13
N GLN A 38 13.52 -1.57 -16.58
CA GLN A 38 14.80 -1.47 -17.28
C GLN A 38 14.84 -2.36 -18.54
N SER A 39 14.22 -3.55 -18.49
CA SER A 39 14.20 -4.48 -19.62
C SER A 39 13.10 -4.19 -20.65
N ALA A 40 11.94 -3.70 -20.22
CA ALA A 40 10.81 -3.47 -21.10
C ALA A 40 10.76 -2.03 -21.65
N VAL A 41 10.98 -1.03 -20.79
CA VAL A 41 10.69 0.39 -21.09
C VAL A 41 11.91 1.09 -21.68
N ILE A 42 13.11 0.85 -21.14
CA ILE A 42 14.32 1.56 -21.59
C ILE A 42 14.66 1.27 -23.06
N PRO A 43 14.61 0.01 -23.57
CA PRO A 43 14.84 -0.24 -24.99
C PRO A 43 13.82 0.46 -25.89
N LEU A 44 12.58 0.57 -25.42
CA LEU A 44 11.49 1.22 -26.12
C LEU A 44 11.69 2.75 -26.19
N LEU A 45 12.17 3.36 -25.10
CA LEU A 45 12.53 4.78 -25.05
C LEU A 45 13.78 5.11 -25.89
N LEU A 46 14.79 4.24 -25.86
CA LEU A 46 16.01 4.40 -26.66
C LEU A 46 15.76 4.21 -28.16
N ARG A 47 14.65 3.58 -28.54
CA ARG A 47 14.23 3.43 -29.95
C ARG A 47 13.77 4.76 -30.57
N TYR A 48 13.36 5.75 -29.76
CA TYR A 48 12.96 7.08 -30.22
C TYR A 48 13.60 8.18 -29.36
N PRO A 49 14.91 8.43 -29.50
CA PRO A 49 15.63 9.37 -28.64
C PRO A 49 15.25 10.85 -28.83
N ASP A 50 14.61 11.23 -29.95
CA ASP A 50 14.36 12.63 -30.36
C ASP A 50 12.88 13.10 -30.27
N GLN A 51 12.05 12.51 -29.41
CA GLN A 51 10.61 12.83 -29.33
C GLN A 51 10.26 14.25 -28.81
N GLY A 52 11.25 15.06 -28.47
CA GLY A 52 11.04 16.39 -27.89
C GLY A 52 10.59 17.48 -28.86
N GLN A 53 10.70 17.31 -30.18
CA GLN A 53 10.56 18.43 -31.13
C GLN A 53 9.63 18.20 -32.33
N ASN A 54 9.06 17.00 -32.54
CA ASN A 54 8.27 16.71 -33.75
C ASN A 54 6.96 15.98 -33.43
N GLU A 55 5.81 16.64 -33.66
CA GLU A 55 4.46 16.11 -33.39
C GLU A 55 4.19 14.78 -34.14
N LEU A 56 4.79 14.61 -35.32
CA LEU A 56 4.72 13.38 -36.10
C LEU A 56 5.38 12.18 -35.38
N GLY A 57 6.48 12.40 -34.66
CA GLY A 57 7.17 11.35 -33.92
C GLY A 57 6.36 10.85 -32.72
N GLN A 58 5.63 11.74 -32.06
CA GLN A 58 4.69 11.37 -30.98
C GLN A 58 3.53 10.55 -31.54
N THR A 59 2.98 10.96 -32.69
CA THR A 59 1.84 10.27 -33.32
C THR A 59 2.22 8.86 -33.80
N LEU A 60 3.41 8.72 -34.40
CA LEU A 60 3.98 7.42 -34.80
C LEU A 60 4.24 6.51 -33.60
N PHE A 61 4.79 7.05 -32.51
CA PHE A 61 4.99 6.30 -31.27
C PHE A 61 3.67 5.75 -30.72
N TRP A 62 2.60 6.55 -30.72
CA TRP A 62 1.27 6.11 -30.27
C TRP A 62 0.69 5.01 -31.15
N MET A 63 0.79 5.15 -32.46
CA MET A 63 0.28 4.15 -33.41
C MET A 63 1.05 2.83 -33.30
N GLU A 64 2.39 2.89 -33.25
CA GLU A 64 3.23 1.70 -33.11
C GLU A 64 3.05 1.05 -31.73
N SER A 65 2.84 1.83 -30.68
CA SER A 65 2.52 1.30 -29.35
C SER A 65 1.20 0.54 -29.32
N GLN A 66 0.16 1.04 -30.00
CA GLN A 66 -1.12 0.33 -30.11
C GLN A 66 -0.98 -0.99 -30.87
N ILE A 67 -0.26 -0.98 -31.99
CA ILE A 67 0.00 -2.18 -32.80
C ILE A 67 0.84 -3.19 -32.00
N ALA A 68 1.88 -2.72 -31.32
CA ALA A 68 2.74 -3.57 -30.49
C ALA A 68 1.99 -4.16 -29.28
N LEU A 69 1.05 -3.43 -28.68
CA LEU A 69 0.20 -3.97 -27.61
C LEU A 69 -0.71 -5.10 -28.10
N MET A 70 -1.20 -5.02 -29.34
CA MET A 70 -2.14 -5.99 -29.89
C MET A 70 -1.44 -7.24 -30.46
N ASP A 71 -0.28 -7.08 -31.09
CA ASP A 71 0.31 -8.15 -31.93
C ASP A 71 1.70 -8.62 -31.47
N SER A 72 2.42 -7.82 -30.67
CA SER A 72 3.77 -8.20 -30.29
C SER A 72 3.78 -9.22 -29.14
N ARG A 73 4.42 -10.37 -29.39
CA ARG A 73 4.60 -11.43 -28.39
C ARG A 73 5.41 -10.96 -27.19
N GLU A 74 6.39 -10.08 -27.40
CA GLU A 74 7.26 -9.55 -26.33
C GLU A 74 6.46 -8.69 -25.33
N VAL A 75 5.60 -7.79 -25.80
CA VAL A 75 4.74 -6.98 -24.91
C VAL A 75 3.80 -7.87 -24.12
N HIS A 76 3.23 -8.90 -24.75
CA HIS A 76 2.39 -9.87 -24.06
C HIS A 76 3.16 -10.63 -22.97
N VAL A 77 4.42 -11.04 -23.20
CA VAL A 77 5.25 -11.69 -22.19
C VAL A 77 5.48 -10.76 -20.99
N TYR A 78 5.83 -9.50 -21.21
CA TYR A 78 5.97 -8.53 -20.11
C TYR A 78 4.65 -8.29 -19.37
N LEU A 79 3.53 -8.24 -20.08
CA LEU A 79 2.20 -8.10 -19.50
C LEU A 79 1.87 -9.30 -18.61
N TRP A 80 2.15 -10.53 -19.06
CA TRP A 80 1.98 -11.75 -18.28
C TRP A 80 2.89 -11.81 -17.06
N ILE A 81 4.15 -11.38 -17.18
CA ILE A 81 5.07 -11.26 -16.04
C ILE A 81 4.52 -10.27 -15.01
N LEU A 82 4.03 -9.11 -15.46
CA LEU A 82 3.47 -8.08 -14.58
C LEU A 82 2.15 -8.53 -13.94
N LEU A 83 1.32 -9.26 -14.67
CA LEU A 83 0.09 -9.87 -14.16
C LEU A 83 0.41 -10.96 -13.13
N GLY A 84 1.32 -11.88 -13.45
CA GLY A 84 1.76 -12.94 -12.53
C GLY A 84 2.39 -12.36 -11.26
N ALA A 85 3.22 -11.32 -11.39
CA ALA A 85 3.76 -10.55 -10.28
C ALA A 85 2.66 -9.91 -9.42
N THR A 86 1.64 -9.33 -10.05
CA THR A 86 0.50 -8.72 -9.34
C THR A 86 -0.31 -9.77 -8.58
N VAL A 87 -0.60 -10.92 -9.21
CA VAL A 87 -1.28 -12.05 -8.56
C VAL A 87 -0.47 -12.57 -7.38
N LEU A 88 0.84 -12.77 -7.56
CA LEU A 88 1.73 -13.20 -6.49
C LEU A 88 1.75 -12.19 -5.34
N ARG A 89 1.76 -10.90 -5.65
CA ARG A 89 1.68 -9.83 -4.64
C ARG A 89 0.35 -9.85 -3.88
N ILE A 90 -0.76 -10.04 -4.59
CA ILE A 90 -2.10 -10.19 -4.01
C ILE A 90 -2.16 -11.40 -3.08
N LEU A 91 -1.45 -12.49 -3.41
CA LEU A 91 -1.37 -13.68 -2.59
C LEU A 91 -0.48 -13.49 -1.35
N ILE A 92 0.73 -12.93 -1.49
CA ILE A 92 1.69 -12.82 -0.37
C ILE A 92 1.29 -11.74 0.66
N THR A 93 0.72 -10.63 0.21
CA THR A 93 0.37 -9.49 1.08
C THR A 93 -0.52 -9.87 2.27
N PRO A 94 -1.66 -10.56 2.10
CA PRO A 94 -2.55 -10.93 3.21
C PRO A 94 -1.91 -11.93 4.17
N PHE A 95 -1.00 -12.79 3.70
CA PHE A 95 -0.26 -13.73 4.55
C PHE A 95 0.68 -13.00 5.50
N ILE A 96 1.41 -11.99 4.99
CA ILE A 96 2.25 -11.13 5.84
C ILE A 96 1.37 -10.39 6.86
N ARG A 97 0.23 -9.84 6.44
CA ARG A 97 -0.70 -9.16 7.36
C ARG A 97 -1.19 -10.10 8.47
N ALA A 98 -1.58 -11.33 8.13
CA ALA A 98 -2.01 -12.34 9.10
C ALA A 98 -0.93 -12.68 10.14
N GLY A 99 0.33 -12.84 9.68
CA GLY A 99 1.47 -13.06 10.56
C GLY A 99 1.72 -11.88 11.50
N ILE A 100 1.56 -10.65 11.02
CA ILE A 100 1.67 -9.44 11.85
C ILE A 100 0.59 -9.46 12.93
N TYR A 101 -0.69 -9.64 12.58
CA TYR A 101 -1.78 -9.61 13.57
C TYR A 101 -1.65 -10.69 14.64
N GLN A 102 -1.31 -11.92 14.25
CA GLN A 102 -1.06 -13.00 15.21
C GLN A 102 0.12 -12.67 16.14
N SER A 103 1.21 -12.15 15.58
CA SER A 103 2.37 -11.78 16.39
C SER A 103 1.97 -10.75 17.44
N LEU A 104 1.17 -9.73 17.10
CA LEU A 104 0.70 -8.73 18.07
C LEU A 104 -0.20 -9.31 19.16
N HIS A 105 -0.97 -10.37 18.87
CA HIS A 105 -1.89 -10.99 19.82
C HIS A 105 -1.22 -12.00 20.76
N THR A 106 -0.15 -12.68 20.33
CA THR A 106 0.55 -13.63 21.19
C THR A 106 1.40 -12.91 22.24
N ASP A 107 1.13 -13.21 23.52
CA ASP A 107 1.88 -12.78 24.69
C ASP A 107 3.34 -13.26 24.68
N ALA A 108 4.17 -12.57 25.46
CA ALA A 108 5.65 -12.59 25.46
C ALA A 108 6.33 -13.95 25.75
N THR A 109 5.58 -15.04 25.93
CA THR A 109 6.07 -16.36 26.32
C THR A 109 6.43 -17.26 25.14
N GLU A 110 5.89 -17.07 23.93
CA GLU A 110 6.32 -17.82 22.74
C GLU A 110 7.45 -17.08 21.99
N PRO A 111 8.42 -17.81 21.38
CA PRO A 111 9.43 -17.22 20.51
C PRO A 111 8.77 -16.42 19.38
N GLN A 112 9.03 -15.12 19.37
CA GLN A 112 8.26 -14.14 18.61
C GLN A 112 8.24 -14.39 17.09
N SER A 113 9.31 -14.96 16.52
CA SER A 113 9.40 -15.32 15.10
C SER A 113 8.45 -16.47 14.74
N LEU A 114 8.31 -17.46 15.62
CA LEU A 114 7.45 -18.63 15.39
C LEU A 114 5.96 -18.24 15.40
N SER A 115 5.56 -17.28 16.23
CA SER A 115 4.20 -16.75 16.23
C SER A 115 3.82 -16.07 14.89
N PHE A 116 4.76 -15.37 14.24
CA PHE A 116 4.54 -14.79 12.91
C PHE A 116 4.28 -15.86 11.84
N PHE A 117 5.12 -16.89 11.76
CA PHE A 117 4.95 -17.99 10.80
C PHE A 117 3.72 -18.86 11.11
N LYS A 118 3.43 -19.10 12.40
CA LYS A 118 2.22 -19.81 12.86
C LYS A 118 0.95 -19.05 12.51
N GLY A 119 0.96 -17.72 12.66
CA GLY A 119 -0.11 -16.83 12.21
C GLY A 119 -0.32 -16.84 10.71
N MET A 120 0.79 -16.81 9.95
CA MET A 120 0.77 -16.91 8.50
C MET A 120 0.13 -18.23 8.03
N LYS A 121 0.43 -19.36 8.67
CA LYS A 121 -0.14 -20.67 8.33
C LYS A 121 -1.60 -20.82 8.77
N ARG A 122 -1.95 -20.33 9.97
CA ARG A 122 -3.28 -20.55 10.57
C ARG A 122 -4.34 -19.56 10.08
N HIS A 123 -3.98 -18.28 9.93
CA HIS A 123 -4.91 -17.21 9.56
C HIS A 123 -4.69 -16.70 8.13
N GLY A 124 -3.72 -17.26 7.38
CA GLY A 124 -3.41 -16.83 6.00
C GLY A 124 -4.61 -16.87 5.06
N MET A 125 -5.38 -17.97 5.06
CA MET A 125 -6.57 -18.11 4.22
C MET A 125 -7.73 -17.20 4.64
N SER A 126 -7.97 -17.04 5.94
CA SER A 126 -9.00 -16.10 6.44
C SER A 126 -8.64 -14.65 6.10
N SER A 127 -7.37 -14.28 6.28
CA SER A 127 -6.83 -12.97 5.89
C SER A 127 -6.91 -12.74 4.39
N LEU A 128 -6.73 -13.78 3.57
CA LEU A 128 -6.91 -13.71 2.12
C LEU A 128 -8.36 -13.38 1.77
N LEU A 129 -9.35 -14.06 2.37
CA LEU A 129 -10.78 -13.77 2.17
C LEU A 129 -11.11 -12.31 2.48
N TYR A 130 -10.70 -11.83 3.66
CA TYR A 130 -10.88 -10.43 4.04
C TYR A 130 -10.17 -9.47 3.08
N TYR A 131 -8.98 -9.83 2.59
CA TYR A 131 -8.25 -9.01 1.63
C TYR A 131 -8.92 -9.00 0.26
N THR A 132 -9.49 -10.10 -0.23
CA THR A 132 -10.30 -10.11 -1.45
C THR A 132 -11.56 -9.28 -1.32
N ILE A 133 -12.24 -9.34 -0.16
CA ILE A 133 -13.40 -8.48 0.12
C ILE A 133 -12.96 -7.01 0.17
N GLU A 134 -11.84 -6.69 0.84
CA GLU A 134 -11.23 -5.36 0.87
C GLU A 134 -10.97 -4.85 -0.55
N LEU A 135 -10.38 -5.68 -1.40
CA LEU A 135 -10.04 -5.34 -2.79
C LEU A 135 -11.30 -5.11 -3.63
N GLY A 136 -12.31 -5.98 -3.50
CA GLY A 136 -13.60 -5.83 -4.17
C GLY A 136 -14.34 -4.56 -3.75
N LEU A 137 -14.39 -4.27 -2.45
CA LEU A 137 -14.99 -3.05 -1.91
C LEU A 137 -14.22 -1.79 -2.33
N LEU A 138 -12.89 -1.85 -2.40
CA LEU A 138 -12.04 -0.75 -2.88
C LEU A 138 -12.17 -0.49 -4.38
N LEU A 139 -12.48 -1.52 -5.17
CA LEU A 139 -12.72 -1.43 -6.61
C LEU A 139 -14.15 -0.96 -6.94
N LEU A 140 -15.08 -1.07 -5.99
CA LEU A 140 -16.49 -0.70 -6.18
C LEU A 140 -16.68 0.77 -6.65
N PRO A 141 -15.99 1.78 -6.05
CA PRO A 141 -16.04 3.15 -6.54
C PRO A 141 -15.39 3.31 -7.93
N ALA A 142 -14.47 2.42 -8.31
CA ALA A 142 -13.81 2.48 -9.60
C ALA A 142 -14.78 2.33 -10.75
N PHE A 143 -15.75 1.44 -10.63
CA PHE A 143 -16.76 1.22 -11.66
C PHE A 143 -17.62 2.46 -11.91
N TRP A 144 -17.79 3.35 -10.92
CA TRP A 144 -18.56 4.59 -11.06
C TRP A 144 -17.71 5.81 -11.40
N VAL A 145 -16.49 5.86 -10.87
CA VAL A 145 -15.61 7.02 -10.99
C VAL A 145 -14.80 6.95 -12.28
N VAL A 146 -14.28 5.79 -12.70
CA VAL A 146 -13.54 5.63 -13.96
C VAL A 146 -14.30 6.13 -15.19
N PRO A 147 -15.58 5.74 -15.43
CA PRO A 147 -16.31 6.24 -16.61
C PRO A 147 -16.59 7.75 -16.55
N ARG A 148 -16.69 8.35 -15.35
CA ARG A 148 -16.87 9.80 -15.18
C ARG A 148 -15.57 10.58 -15.33
N LEU A 149 -14.43 9.99 -15.01
CA LEU A 149 -13.12 10.60 -15.16
C LEU A 149 -12.58 10.47 -16.58
N TYR A 150 -12.94 9.43 -17.32
CA TYR A 150 -12.48 9.22 -18.70
C TYR A 150 -12.64 10.47 -19.61
N PRO A 151 -13.81 11.15 -19.69
CA PRO A 151 -13.96 12.36 -20.50
C PRO A 151 -13.16 13.55 -19.95
N ILE A 152 -12.96 13.63 -18.63
CA ILE A 152 -12.21 14.71 -17.98
C ILE A 152 -10.70 14.56 -18.23
N VAL A 153 -10.19 13.32 -18.19
CA VAL A 153 -8.79 12.99 -18.46
C VAL A 153 -8.47 13.20 -19.95
N ALA A 154 -9.38 12.86 -20.85
CA ALA A 154 -9.24 13.20 -22.27
C ALA A 154 -9.14 14.72 -22.49
N GLY A 155 -9.85 15.53 -21.69
CA GLY A 155 -9.78 17.00 -21.70
C GLY A 155 -8.55 17.61 -21.01
N THR A 156 -7.95 16.92 -20.03
CA THR A 156 -6.73 17.40 -19.33
C THR A 156 -5.50 17.52 -20.24
N LEU A 157 -5.52 16.88 -21.42
CA LEU A 157 -4.47 17.01 -22.44
C LEU A 157 -4.37 18.44 -23.00
N GLN A 158 -5.43 19.25 -22.90
CA GLN A 158 -5.49 20.60 -23.47
C GLN A 158 -5.27 21.71 -22.44
N SER A 159 -5.54 21.49 -21.15
CA SER A 159 -5.21 22.48 -20.11
C SER A 159 -5.03 21.88 -18.70
N PRO A 160 -3.98 22.30 -17.97
CA PRO A 160 -3.69 21.83 -16.60
C PRO A 160 -4.78 22.16 -15.56
N SER A 161 -5.68 23.11 -15.84
CA SER A 161 -6.75 23.55 -14.93
C SER A 161 -7.78 22.46 -14.63
N TYR A 162 -7.96 21.48 -15.53
CA TYR A 162 -8.88 20.35 -15.32
C TYR A 162 -8.42 19.36 -14.24
N LEU A 163 -7.13 19.38 -13.84
CA LEU A 163 -6.62 18.57 -12.72
C LEU A 163 -7.26 18.95 -11.38
N LEU A 164 -7.62 20.23 -11.21
CA LEU A 164 -8.26 20.70 -9.97
C LEU A 164 -9.67 20.13 -9.80
N HIS A 165 -10.37 19.84 -10.90
CA HIS A 165 -11.68 19.19 -10.88
C HIS A 165 -11.58 17.69 -10.53
N LEU A 166 -10.44 17.06 -10.79
CA LEU A 166 -10.17 15.66 -10.42
C LEU A 166 -9.95 15.48 -8.91
N LEU A 167 -9.43 16.53 -8.27
CA LEU A 167 -8.96 16.54 -6.89
C LEU A 167 -10.04 16.16 -5.85
N PRO A 168 -11.26 16.74 -5.87
CA PRO A 168 -12.32 16.35 -4.92
C PRO A 168 -12.77 14.89 -5.09
N TYR A 169 -12.83 14.37 -6.31
CA TYR A 169 -13.16 12.96 -6.56
C TYR A 169 -12.06 12.03 -6.05
N ALA A 170 -10.79 12.38 -6.26
CA ALA A 170 -9.66 11.65 -5.72
C ALA A 170 -9.67 11.66 -4.18
N MET A 171 -9.95 12.79 -3.55
CA MET A 171 -10.08 12.89 -2.09
C MET A 171 -11.24 12.05 -1.56
N GLY A 172 -12.41 12.10 -2.20
CA GLY A 172 -13.57 11.29 -1.83
C GLY A 172 -13.28 9.79 -1.90
N TRP A 173 -12.60 9.34 -2.95
CA TRP A 173 -12.16 7.95 -3.07
C TRP A 173 -11.14 7.58 -2.00
N MET A 174 -10.13 8.43 -1.77
CA MET A 174 -9.13 8.19 -0.73
C MET A 174 -9.77 8.03 0.65
N ALA A 175 -10.73 8.90 1.00
CA ALA A 175 -11.47 8.84 2.25
C ALA A 175 -12.29 7.54 2.37
N TYR A 176 -13.04 7.17 1.33
CA TYR A 176 -13.81 5.93 1.29
C TYR A 176 -12.91 4.69 1.43
N GLY A 177 -11.83 4.63 0.67
CA GLY A 177 -10.89 3.52 0.72
C GLY A 177 -10.14 3.45 2.05
N TRP A 178 -9.87 4.58 2.68
CA TRP A 178 -9.34 4.62 4.05
C TRP A 178 -10.35 4.04 5.05
N PHE A 179 -11.62 4.44 4.98
CA PHE A 179 -12.68 3.98 5.88
C PHE A 179 -12.85 2.45 5.81
N ILE A 180 -12.93 1.88 4.62
CA ILE A 180 -13.09 0.43 4.43
C ILE A 180 -11.91 -0.36 4.98
N ARG A 181 -10.69 0.13 4.73
CA ARG A 181 -9.48 -0.49 5.27
C ARG A 181 -9.49 -0.53 6.79
N GLN A 182 -10.01 0.52 7.42
CA GLN A 182 -10.13 0.58 8.88
C GLN A 182 -11.18 -0.41 9.40
N CYS A 183 -12.36 -0.47 8.79
CA CYS A 183 -13.39 -1.44 9.17
C CYS A 183 -12.88 -2.88 9.09
N ILE A 184 -12.20 -3.24 7.99
CA ILE A 184 -11.68 -4.59 7.77
C ILE A 184 -10.54 -4.91 8.75
N LEU A 185 -9.68 -3.93 9.06
CA LEU A 185 -8.63 -4.10 10.05
C LEU A 185 -9.21 -4.43 11.43
N TYR A 186 -10.24 -3.72 11.89
CA TYR A 186 -10.90 -4.01 13.17
C TYR A 186 -11.65 -5.35 13.17
N MET A 187 -12.25 -5.75 12.04
CA MET A 187 -12.84 -7.09 11.88
C MET A 187 -11.78 -8.20 11.99
N GLN A 188 -10.63 -8.03 11.30
CA GLN A 188 -9.52 -8.98 11.36
C GLN A 188 -8.95 -9.11 12.77
N LEU A 189 -8.77 -7.98 13.48
CA LEU A 189 -8.34 -7.99 14.89
C LEU A 189 -9.34 -8.73 15.80
N GLY A 190 -10.64 -8.52 15.61
CA GLY A 190 -11.69 -9.25 16.30
C GLY A 190 -11.61 -10.76 16.11
N THR A 191 -11.42 -11.22 14.87
CA THR A 191 -11.29 -12.64 14.56
C THR A 191 -10.03 -13.29 15.14
N VAL A 192 -8.91 -12.56 15.15
CA VAL A 192 -7.64 -13.07 15.72
C VAL A 192 -7.71 -13.12 17.24
N GLY A 193 -8.42 -12.17 17.87
CA GLY A 193 -8.64 -12.13 19.31
C GLY A 193 -9.78 -13.02 19.82
N GLY A 194 -10.45 -13.80 18.97
CA GLY A 194 -11.56 -14.68 19.37
C GLY A 194 -12.85 -13.94 19.79
N HIS A 195 -12.98 -12.65 19.50
CA HIS A 195 -14.15 -11.84 19.83
C HIS A 195 -15.13 -11.76 18.64
N ALA A 196 -16.42 -11.55 18.91
CA ALA A 196 -17.43 -11.40 17.87
C ALA A 196 -17.09 -10.24 16.91
N ILE A 197 -17.20 -10.48 15.59
CA ILE A 197 -16.88 -9.50 14.54
C ILE A 197 -17.65 -8.19 14.74
N LEU A 198 -18.90 -8.27 15.20
CA LEU A 198 -19.77 -7.12 15.43
C LEU A 198 -19.35 -6.27 16.65
N SER A 199 -18.81 -6.87 17.71
CA SER A 199 -18.36 -6.10 18.89
C SER A 199 -17.09 -5.31 18.57
N SER A 200 -16.19 -5.87 17.77
CA SER A 200 -14.99 -5.19 17.26
C SER A 200 -15.33 -4.06 16.28
N LEU A 201 -16.37 -4.23 15.45
CA LEU A 201 -16.84 -3.17 14.56
C LEU A 201 -17.48 -2.01 15.35
N LEU A 202 -18.25 -2.31 16.39
CA LEU A 202 -18.81 -1.31 17.30
C LEU A 202 -17.73 -0.54 18.08
N ALA A 203 -16.64 -1.21 18.46
CA ALA A 203 -15.48 -0.56 19.06
C ALA A 203 -14.84 0.45 18.09
N PHE A 204 -14.76 0.12 16.79
CA PHE A 204 -14.28 1.05 15.76
C PHE A 204 -15.16 2.30 15.65
N PHE A 205 -16.50 2.15 15.58
CA PHE A 205 -17.41 3.29 15.48
C PHE A 205 -17.32 4.24 16.69
N ARG A 206 -17.08 3.69 17.89
CA ARG A 206 -16.89 4.50 19.11
C ARG A 206 -15.54 5.18 19.18
N GLN A 207 -14.51 4.56 18.61
CA GLN A 207 -13.14 5.09 18.57
C GLN A 207 -12.77 5.73 17.23
N LEU A 208 -13.75 6.12 16.43
CA LEU A 208 -13.53 6.66 15.09
C LEU A 208 -12.71 7.95 15.14
N LEU A 209 -13.00 8.85 16.07
CA LEU A 209 -12.25 10.11 16.24
C LEU A 209 -10.76 9.87 16.55
N PRO A 210 -10.38 9.06 17.57
CA PRO A 210 -8.97 8.77 17.82
C PRO A 210 -8.29 7.93 16.73
N ALA A 211 -9.01 7.02 16.06
CA ALA A 211 -8.46 6.22 14.96
C ALA A 211 -8.16 7.05 13.70
N VAL A 212 -9.05 8.01 13.37
CA VAL A 212 -8.82 9.01 12.32
C VAL A 212 -7.61 9.86 12.68
N GLY A 213 -7.53 10.38 13.91
CA GLY A 213 -6.43 11.24 14.35
C GLY A 213 -5.04 10.59 14.23
N ILE A 214 -4.91 9.34 14.64
CA ILE A 214 -3.64 8.59 14.52
C ILE A 214 -3.30 8.32 13.05
N SER A 215 -4.29 7.95 12.24
CA SER A 215 -4.08 7.69 10.82
C SER A 215 -3.70 8.95 10.06
N LEU A 216 -4.30 10.09 10.40
CA LEU A 216 -3.97 11.38 9.82
C LEU A 216 -2.55 11.83 10.21
N LEU A 217 -2.18 11.73 11.49
CA LEU A 217 -0.84 12.09 11.97
C LEU A 217 0.25 11.23 11.32
N LEU A 218 0.07 9.90 11.34
CA LEU A 218 1.07 8.99 10.78
C LEU A 218 1.07 9.06 9.24
N GLY A 219 -0.09 9.25 8.61
CA GLY A 219 -0.19 9.48 7.17
C GLY A 219 0.51 10.77 6.74
N ALA A 220 0.31 11.87 7.47
CA ALA A 220 1.00 13.13 7.25
C ALA A 220 2.52 12.98 7.43
N CYS A 221 2.96 12.23 8.44
CA CYS A 221 4.38 11.92 8.62
C CYS A 221 4.95 11.16 7.41
N VAL A 222 4.26 10.14 6.89
CA VAL A 222 4.70 9.42 5.68
C VAL A 222 4.73 10.35 4.46
N LEU A 223 3.74 11.21 4.30
CA LEU A 223 3.71 12.19 3.20
C LEU A 223 4.85 13.20 3.27
N LEU A 224 5.16 13.72 4.46
CA LEU A 224 6.28 14.61 4.67
C LEU A 224 7.61 13.93 4.36
N VAL A 225 7.80 12.69 4.85
CA VAL A 225 8.99 11.89 4.54
C VAL A 225 9.05 11.63 3.03
N PHE A 226 7.95 11.26 2.38
CA PHE A 226 7.92 11.06 0.93
C PHE A 226 8.31 12.34 0.17
N GLY A 227 7.76 13.49 0.55
CA GLY A 227 8.08 14.78 -0.06
C GLY A 227 9.55 15.15 0.10
N LEU A 228 10.09 15.05 1.32
CA LEU A 228 11.50 15.34 1.61
C LEU A 228 12.44 14.41 0.84
N PHE A 229 12.18 13.11 0.87
CA PHE A 229 13.02 12.13 0.19
C PHE A 229 12.91 12.26 -1.33
N GLY A 230 11.72 12.58 -1.85
CA GLY A 230 11.50 12.81 -3.28
C GLY A 230 12.24 14.04 -3.81
N THR A 231 12.20 15.17 -3.09
CA THR A 231 12.91 16.38 -3.51
C THR A 231 14.42 16.21 -3.44
N ILE A 232 14.94 15.57 -2.39
CA ILE A 232 16.38 15.32 -2.25
C ILE A 232 16.86 14.34 -3.33
N ALA A 233 16.08 13.30 -3.66
CA ALA A 233 16.42 12.36 -4.72
C ALA A 233 16.40 12.97 -6.13
N MET A 234 15.65 14.05 -6.36
CA MET A 234 15.71 14.80 -7.62
C MET A 234 16.98 15.66 -7.73
N ILE A 235 17.51 16.13 -6.61
CA ILE A 235 18.71 16.99 -6.57
C ILE A 235 19.99 16.14 -6.63
N TRP A 236 19.98 14.96 -5.99
CA TRP A 236 21.13 14.07 -5.95
C TRP A 236 20.93 12.87 -6.87
N THR A 237 21.81 12.71 -7.86
CA THR A 237 21.87 11.53 -8.73
C THR A 237 22.96 10.55 -8.26
N GLY A 238 22.74 9.24 -8.41
CA GLY A 238 23.76 8.21 -8.15
C GLY A 238 23.51 7.35 -6.89
N MET A 239 24.57 6.81 -6.29
CA MET A 239 24.47 5.88 -5.14
C MET A 239 23.74 6.49 -3.92
N LEU A 240 23.91 7.79 -3.67
CA LEU A 240 23.23 8.47 -2.57
C LEU A 240 21.71 8.47 -2.76
N ALA A 241 21.23 8.67 -3.98
CA ALA A 241 19.80 8.61 -4.31
C ALA A 241 19.22 7.23 -4.00
N LEU A 242 19.97 6.17 -4.34
CA LEU A 242 19.56 4.79 -4.07
C LEU A 242 19.49 4.51 -2.56
N ILE A 243 20.51 4.91 -1.79
CA ILE A 243 20.52 4.74 -0.32
C ILE A 243 19.34 5.52 0.32
N LEU A 244 19.08 6.73 -0.17
CA LEU A 244 17.96 7.55 0.30
C LEU A 244 16.61 6.87 -0.02
N GLN A 245 16.46 6.32 -1.22
CA GLN A 245 15.24 5.63 -1.62
C GLN A 245 15.02 4.32 -0.83
N GLN A 246 16.09 3.59 -0.51
CA GLN A 246 15.98 2.40 0.35
C GLN A 246 15.63 2.76 1.80
N SER A 247 16.22 3.83 2.34
CA SER A 247 15.87 4.28 3.71
C SER A 247 14.43 4.78 3.80
N TYR A 248 13.87 5.39 2.74
CA TYR A 248 12.43 5.68 2.67
C TYR A 248 11.57 4.42 2.84
N HIS A 249 11.90 3.33 2.14
CA HIS A 249 11.18 2.08 2.26
C HIS A 249 11.22 1.51 3.68
N PHE A 250 12.37 1.63 4.36
CA PHE A 250 12.53 1.22 5.74
C PHE A 250 11.69 2.08 6.71
N VAL A 251 11.77 3.41 6.61
CA VAL A 251 10.98 4.34 7.44
C VAL A 251 9.48 4.12 7.24
N THR A 252 9.04 3.91 6.00
CA THR A 252 7.62 3.63 5.74
C THR A 252 7.16 2.32 6.40
N SER A 253 8.00 1.28 6.38
CA SER A 253 7.69 -0.01 7.03
C SER A 253 7.60 0.15 8.55
N LEU A 254 8.49 0.95 9.15
CA LEU A 254 8.43 1.31 10.57
C LEU A 254 7.13 2.03 10.92
N VAL A 255 6.78 3.09 10.18
CA VAL A 255 5.57 3.88 10.43
C VAL A 255 4.31 3.04 10.23
N ARG A 256 4.32 2.11 9.27
CA ARG A 256 3.21 1.19 9.04
C ARG A 256 3.02 0.22 10.20
N LEU A 257 4.10 -0.36 10.72
CA LEU A 257 4.02 -1.24 11.89
C LEU A 257 3.59 -0.46 13.14
N TRP A 258 4.05 0.78 13.28
CA TRP A 258 3.66 1.68 14.36
C TRP A 258 2.17 2.01 14.31
N HIS A 259 1.64 2.32 13.12
CA HIS A 259 0.21 2.55 12.91
C HIS A 259 -0.62 1.34 13.34
N ILE A 260 -0.28 0.14 12.85
CA ILE A 260 -0.97 -1.11 13.20
C ILE A 260 -0.91 -1.37 14.71
N SER A 261 0.26 -1.15 15.33
CA SER A 261 0.45 -1.40 16.77
C SER A 261 -0.32 -0.43 17.65
N SER A 262 -0.39 0.85 17.25
CA SER A 262 -1.21 1.85 17.95
C SER A 262 -2.71 1.60 17.81
N GLN A 263 -3.17 1.13 16.65
CA GLN A 263 -4.57 0.73 16.46
C GLN A 263 -4.93 -0.53 17.25
N TYR A 264 -4.03 -1.50 17.31
CA TYR A 264 -4.20 -2.69 18.15
C TYR A 264 -4.33 -2.33 19.64
N ARG A 265 -3.47 -1.44 20.16
CA ARG A 265 -3.53 -0.97 21.55
C ARG A 265 -4.87 -0.29 21.86
N LEU A 266 -5.36 0.57 20.97
CA LEU A 266 -6.65 1.25 21.11
C LEU A 266 -7.82 0.27 21.23
N TRP A 267 -7.83 -0.73 20.36
CA TRP A 267 -8.82 -1.80 20.37
C TRP A 267 -8.75 -2.63 21.65
N HIS A 268 -7.54 -3.02 22.07
CA HIS A 268 -7.33 -3.82 23.28
C HIS A 268 -7.76 -3.07 24.55
N THR A 269 -7.48 -1.77 24.68
CA THR A 269 -7.92 -1.00 25.85
C THR A 269 -9.44 -0.78 25.91
N ASP A 270 -10.14 -0.73 24.77
CA ASP A 270 -11.62 -0.65 24.78
C ASP A 270 -12.23 -1.95 25.28
N ILE A 271 -11.74 -3.07 24.76
CA ILE A 271 -12.31 -4.38 25.05
C ILE A 271 -11.99 -4.83 26.47
N SER A 272 -10.76 -4.60 26.94
CA SER A 272 -10.39 -4.90 28.33
C SER A 272 -11.11 -4.03 29.36
N SER A 273 -11.65 -2.87 28.96
CA SER A 273 -12.48 -2.03 29.86
C SER A 273 -13.91 -2.57 30.03
N ARG A 274 -14.32 -3.58 29.23
CA ARG A 274 -15.67 -4.17 29.26
C ARG A 274 -15.72 -5.61 29.76
N SER A 275 -14.59 -6.29 29.89
CA SER A 275 -14.48 -7.59 30.56
C SER A 275 -14.28 -7.41 32.06
#